data_AF-A0A3E0NJ25-F1
#
_entry.id   AF-A0A3E0NJ25-F1
#
_cell.length_a   1.000
_cell.length_b   1.000
_cell.length_c   1.000
_cell.angle_alpha   90.00
_cell.angle_beta   90.00
_cell.angle_gamma   90.00
#
_symmetry.space_group_name_H-M   'P 1'
#
loop_
_entity.id
_entity.type
_entity.pdbx_description
1 polymer ?
#
loop_
_entity_poly.entity_id
_entity_poly.type
_entity_poly.pdbx_seq_one_letter_code
_entity_poly.pdbx_strand_id
1 'polypeptide(L)'
;MVKLKNLLVAIAVATLAACGGGGSGGPTFPSANSGSAGGDGSSSGGTQTPPPAAEPPELRDLVADPVATDVARFLTQATFGPTESEIMALYEDEADFASWIDAQISVPQSEALRRLDAHMRDSDLDPLDKSDLDVEWQKRMLVSDVLWETFVHGEDQLRQRVAFALSQIFVISDLSDSLFNDARGIMNYHDMLAEHAFGNYRDLLKAVTLNPMMGEYLSTVRNEKADSERNIRPDENYARELMQLFTIGLVELNDDGTVVRDDAGNPIPTYDQATIKGFASVFTGWMYANAPYWYWNGWGVASTTEPMKAFPEYHDSESKTLLNNEVLPAGMTAEQDLDAALDNVFAHSNVAPFISKQLIQRLVTSNPSPAYVRRVS
;
A
#
# COMPACT_ATOMS: atom_id res chain seq x y z
N MET A 1 -19.25 23.63 51.24
CA MET A 1 -19.60 24.95 50.67
C MET A 1 -18.95 25.05 49.30
N VAL A 2 -19.75 25.30 48.24
CA VAL A 2 -19.34 25.86 46.93
C VAL A 2 -18.52 24.91 46.01
N LYS A 3 -18.81 24.67 44.72
CA LYS A 3 -19.94 24.94 43.81
C LYS A 3 -19.79 23.97 42.62
N LEU A 4 -20.89 23.33 42.23
CA LEU A 4 -21.12 22.70 40.94
C LEU A 4 -21.29 23.82 39.88
N LYS A 5 -20.59 23.77 38.75
CA LYS A 5 -20.90 24.60 37.57
C LYS A 5 -20.80 23.79 36.28
N ASN A 6 -21.99 23.35 35.86
CA ASN A 6 -22.51 23.09 34.52
C ASN A 6 -21.57 23.35 33.33
N LEU A 7 -21.32 22.27 32.59
CA LEU A 7 -20.87 22.26 31.20
C LEU A 7 -22.12 22.41 30.30
N LEU A 8 -22.20 23.49 29.53
CA LEU A 8 -23.19 23.69 28.47
C LEU A 8 -22.46 23.55 27.14
N VAL A 9 -22.72 22.44 26.44
CA VAL A 9 -22.27 22.23 25.06
C VAL A 9 -23.32 22.86 24.14
N ALA A 10 -22.95 23.94 23.45
CA ALA A 10 -23.74 24.50 22.37
C ALA A 10 -23.19 23.98 21.04
N ILE A 11 -23.98 23.13 20.37
CA ILE A 11 -23.74 22.68 19.00
C ILE A 11 -24.24 23.79 18.06
N ALA A 12 -23.34 24.40 17.30
CA ALA A 12 -23.68 25.29 16.19
C ALA A 12 -23.49 24.52 14.87
N VAL A 13 -24.61 24.16 14.25
CA VAL A 13 -24.67 23.65 12.87
C VAL A 13 -24.70 24.87 11.95
N ALA A 14 -23.69 25.03 11.11
CA ALA A 14 -23.69 26.00 10.02
C ALA A 14 -23.88 25.26 8.68
N THR A 15 -25.10 25.32 8.15
CA THR A 15 -25.43 24.96 6.78
C THR A 15 -25.11 26.15 5.87
N LEU A 16 -24.14 26.00 4.96
CA LEU A 16 -23.90 26.95 3.87
C LEU A 16 -24.63 26.43 2.62
N ALA A 17 -25.72 27.11 2.27
CA ALA A 17 -26.31 27.07 0.95
C ALA A 17 -25.57 28.12 0.09
N ALA A 18 -24.99 27.68 -1.03
CA ALA A 18 -24.47 28.58 -2.06
C ALA A 18 -25.31 28.41 -3.33
N CYS A 19 -26.12 29.42 -3.62
CA CYS A 19 -26.77 29.62 -4.91
C CYS A 19 -25.86 30.49 -5.80
N GLY A 20 -25.65 30.04 -7.04
CA GLY A 20 -25.81 30.79 -8.28
C GLY A 20 -25.05 32.11 -8.50
N GLY A 21 -24.27 32.16 -9.58
CA GLY A 21 -23.79 33.42 -10.14
C GLY A 21 -22.82 33.26 -11.31
N GLY A 22 -23.29 32.74 -12.44
CA GLY A 22 -22.55 32.76 -13.70
C GLY A 22 -22.52 34.16 -14.31
N GLY A 23 -21.35 34.60 -14.76
CA GLY A 23 -21.14 35.89 -15.40
C GLY A 23 -19.80 35.95 -16.14
N SER A 24 -19.72 35.34 -17.32
CA SER A 24 -18.56 35.46 -18.22
C SER A 24 -18.77 36.62 -19.20
N GLY A 25 -18.18 37.77 -18.89
CA GLY A 25 -18.00 38.87 -19.84
C GLY A 25 -16.64 38.76 -20.54
N GLY A 26 -16.63 38.35 -21.80
CA GLY A 26 -15.44 38.42 -22.66
C GLY A 26 -15.38 39.78 -23.41
N PRO A 27 -14.19 40.33 -23.67
CA PRO A 27 -14.04 41.63 -24.32
C PRO A 27 -14.22 41.53 -25.84
N THR A 28 -14.99 42.48 -26.40
CA THR A 28 -15.15 42.72 -27.84
C THR A 28 -13.98 43.53 -28.40
N PHE A 29 -13.34 43.05 -29.46
CA PHE A 29 -12.43 43.84 -30.30
C PHE A 29 -13.19 44.49 -31.47
N PRO A 30 -12.99 45.78 -31.79
CA PRO A 30 -13.52 46.38 -33.00
C PRO A 30 -12.55 46.18 -34.17
N SER A 31 -13.06 45.75 -35.32
CA SER A 31 -12.36 45.91 -36.60
C SER A 31 -13.28 46.62 -37.58
N ALA A 32 -12.73 47.63 -38.24
CA ALA A 32 -13.43 48.60 -39.05
C ALA A 32 -13.34 48.27 -40.55
N ASN A 33 -14.46 48.53 -41.22
CA ASN A 33 -14.62 49.13 -42.54
C ASN A 33 -14.36 48.27 -43.80
N SER A 34 -15.39 48.07 -44.62
CA SER A 34 -15.71 48.95 -45.78
C SER A 34 -16.61 48.26 -46.82
N GLY A 35 -17.57 49.02 -47.37
CA GLY A 35 -17.83 49.02 -48.83
C GLY A 35 -18.99 48.21 -49.42
N SER A 36 -20.08 48.94 -49.72
CA SER A 36 -20.84 48.94 -50.99
C SER A 36 -22.01 47.96 -51.24
N ALA A 37 -23.20 48.57 -51.19
CA ALA A 37 -24.40 48.45 -52.05
C ALA A 37 -24.64 47.25 -52.99
N GLY A 38 -25.87 46.71 -52.90
CA GLY A 38 -26.73 46.45 -54.06
C GLY A 38 -27.35 45.05 -54.16
N GLY A 39 -28.68 44.98 -54.20
CA GLY A 39 -29.41 43.94 -54.93
C GLY A 39 -30.36 43.07 -54.10
N ASP A 40 -31.64 43.43 -54.13
CA ASP A 40 -32.76 42.58 -53.75
C ASP A 40 -32.78 41.25 -54.53
N GLY A 41 -32.96 40.15 -53.79
CA GLY A 41 -33.07 38.80 -54.35
C GLY A 41 -33.66 37.84 -53.32
N SER A 42 -34.97 37.93 -53.13
CA SER A 42 -35.75 36.97 -52.34
C SER A 42 -35.68 35.58 -52.98
N SER A 43 -34.97 34.66 -52.31
CA SER A 43 -35.03 33.22 -52.56
C SER A 43 -35.13 32.52 -51.21
N SER A 44 -36.35 32.15 -50.82
CA SER A 44 -36.65 31.34 -49.64
C SER A 44 -36.17 29.90 -49.84
N GLY A 45 -34.85 29.70 -49.73
CA GLY A 45 -34.26 28.39 -49.51
C GLY A 45 -34.27 28.11 -48.02
N GLY A 46 -35.22 27.29 -47.55
CA GLY A 46 -35.25 26.83 -46.17
C GLY A 46 -34.03 25.95 -45.89
N THR A 47 -32.96 26.55 -45.37
CA THR A 47 -31.93 25.82 -44.65
C THR A 47 -32.57 25.26 -43.40
N GLN A 48 -32.93 23.98 -43.42
CA GLN A 48 -33.14 23.23 -42.20
C GLN A 48 -31.80 23.22 -41.46
N THR A 49 -31.70 24.02 -40.40
CA THR A 49 -30.62 23.88 -39.43
C THR A 49 -30.66 22.43 -38.95
N PRO A 50 -29.55 21.67 -38.98
CA PRO A 50 -29.52 20.36 -38.36
C PRO A 50 -30.02 20.50 -36.91
N PRO A 51 -30.82 19.55 -36.41
CA PRO A 51 -31.19 19.58 -35.00
C PRO A 51 -29.91 19.72 -34.16
N PRO A 52 -29.93 20.52 -33.09
CA PRO A 52 -28.77 20.66 -32.21
C PRO A 52 -28.31 19.26 -31.82
N ALA A 53 -26.99 19.03 -31.88
CA ALA A 53 -26.42 17.78 -31.40
C ALA A 53 -26.97 17.49 -30.00
N ALA A 54 -27.41 16.26 -29.77
CA ALA A 54 -27.89 15.86 -28.46
C ALA A 54 -26.80 16.22 -27.43
N GLU A 55 -27.21 16.86 -26.32
CA GLU A 55 -26.28 17.12 -25.23
C GLU A 55 -25.69 15.78 -24.76
N PRO A 56 -24.37 15.71 -24.50
CA PRO A 56 -23.77 14.50 -23.96
C PRO A 56 -24.51 14.04 -22.70
N PRO A 57 -24.74 12.74 -22.51
CA PRO A 57 -25.41 12.24 -21.32
C PRO A 57 -24.59 12.62 -20.07
N GLU A 58 -25.26 13.04 -19.01
CA GLU A 58 -24.61 13.24 -17.71
C GLU A 58 -24.65 11.94 -16.89
N LEU A 59 -23.74 11.75 -15.92
CA LEU A 59 -23.65 10.51 -15.15
C LEU A 59 -24.96 10.16 -14.43
N ARG A 60 -25.70 11.17 -13.97
CA ARG A 60 -27.01 10.99 -13.32
C ARG A 60 -28.06 10.32 -14.21
N ASP A 61 -27.93 10.44 -15.53
CA ASP A 61 -28.85 9.84 -16.48
C ASP A 61 -28.52 8.36 -16.75
N LEU A 62 -27.30 7.93 -16.39
CA LEU A 62 -26.78 6.57 -16.59
C LEU A 62 -26.94 5.66 -15.37
N VAL A 63 -27.59 6.11 -14.29
CA VAL A 63 -27.71 5.34 -13.03
C VAL A 63 -28.42 3.99 -13.20
N ALA A 64 -29.29 3.85 -14.22
CA ALA A 64 -29.96 2.59 -14.55
C ALA A 64 -29.20 1.75 -15.60
N ASP A 65 -28.10 2.26 -16.16
CA ASP A 65 -27.28 1.55 -17.12
C ASP A 65 -26.35 0.55 -16.41
N PRO A 66 -26.41 -0.75 -16.75
CA PRO A 66 -25.58 -1.76 -16.10
C PRO A 66 -24.08 -1.57 -16.37
N VAL A 67 -23.69 -1.07 -17.53
CA VAL A 67 -22.28 -0.82 -17.88
C VAL A 67 -21.74 0.35 -17.08
N ALA A 68 -22.49 1.46 -17.00
CA ALA A 68 -22.09 2.61 -16.18
C ALA A 68 -21.97 2.23 -14.70
N THR A 69 -22.87 1.38 -14.20
CA THR A 69 -22.81 0.84 -12.84
C THR A 69 -21.54 0.01 -12.61
N ASP A 70 -21.18 -0.85 -13.57
CA ASP A 70 -19.96 -1.66 -13.50
C ASP A 70 -18.68 -0.82 -13.58
N VAL A 71 -18.65 0.22 -14.41
CA VAL A 71 -17.54 1.19 -14.48
C VAL A 71 -17.35 1.92 -13.16
N ALA A 72 -18.43 2.47 -12.59
CA ALA A 72 -18.37 3.16 -11.30
C ALA A 72 -17.90 2.23 -10.17
N ARG A 73 -18.41 0.98 -10.13
CA ARG A 73 -17.98 -0.05 -9.17
C ARG A 73 -16.51 -0.40 -9.33
N PHE A 74 -16.05 -0.64 -10.57
CA PHE A 74 -14.67 -0.96 -10.88
C PHE A 74 -13.73 0.15 -10.39
N LEU A 75 -13.98 1.41 -10.78
CA LEU A 75 -13.12 2.52 -10.39
C LEU A 75 -13.15 2.77 -8.87
N THR A 76 -14.29 2.58 -8.20
CA THR A 76 -14.38 2.67 -6.73
C THR A 76 -13.50 1.63 -6.02
N GLN A 77 -13.34 0.44 -6.63
CA GLN A 77 -12.46 -0.62 -6.11
C GLN A 77 -10.99 -0.36 -6.48
N ALA A 78 -10.74 0.18 -7.67
CA ALA A 78 -9.41 0.36 -8.23
C ALA A 78 -8.72 1.68 -7.82
N THR A 79 -9.46 2.68 -7.31
CA THR A 79 -8.93 3.99 -6.91
C THR A 79 -9.35 4.35 -5.48
N PHE A 80 -8.91 5.51 -4.97
CA PHE A 80 -9.36 6.05 -3.69
C PHE A 80 -10.68 6.83 -3.75
N GLY A 81 -11.35 6.83 -4.92
CA GLY A 81 -12.62 7.51 -5.13
C GLY A 81 -12.63 8.16 -6.51
N PRO A 82 -13.35 7.58 -7.49
CA PRO A 82 -13.39 8.16 -8.82
C PRO A 82 -14.17 9.47 -8.86
N THR A 83 -13.75 10.33 -9.77
CA THR A 83 -14.50 11.51 -10.20
C THR A 83 -15.55 11.14 -11.25
N GLU A 84 -16.56 12.00 -11.41
CA GLU A 84 -17.56 11.84 -12.48
C GLU A 84 -16.91 11.81 -13.87
N SER A 85 -15.89 12.65 -14.09
CA SER A 85 -15.13 12.68 -15.35
C SER A 85 -14.41 11.37 -15.65
N GLU A 86 -13.83 10.69 -14.65
CA GLU A 86 -13.15 9.41 -14.86
C GLU A 86 -14.14 8.28 -15.16
N ILE A 87 -15.30 8.28 -14.50
CA ILE A 87 -16.36 7.31 -14.77
C ILE A 87 -16.87 7.49 -16.20
N MET A 88 -17.18 8.73 -16.60
CA MET A 88 -17.65 9.02 -17.95
C MET A 88 -16.59 8.68 -19.00
N ALA A 89 -15.32 9.01 -18.76
CA ALA A 89 -14.25 8.71 -19.70
C ALA A 89 -14.10 7.21 -19.95
N LEU A 90 -14.11 6.37 -18.90
CA LEU A 90 -14.01 4.92 -19.07
C LEU A 90 -15.30 4.30 -19.64
N TYR A 91 -16.47 4.86 -19.31
CA TYR A 91 -17.73 4.44 -19.89
C TYR A 91 -17.80 4.74 -21.41
N GLU A 92 -17.34 5.92 -21.82
CA GLU A 92 -17.26 6.34 -23.23
C GLU A 92 -16.21 5.53 -24.00
N ASP A 93 -15.16 5.07 -23.32
CA ASP A 93 -14.16 4.13 -23.85
C ASP A 93 -14.63 2.65 -23.76
N GLU A 94 -15.93 2.42 -23.99
CA GLU A 94 -16.57 1.11 -24.06
C GLU A 94 -16.33 0.20 -22.83
N ALA A 95 -16.06 0.79 -21.66
CA ALA A 95 -15.70 0.09 -20.43
C ALA A 95 -14.50 -0.86 -20.59
N ASP A 96 -13.46 -0.44 -21.33
CA ASP A 96 -12.23 -1.21 -21.49
C ASP A 96 -11.36 -1.21 -20.21
N PHE A 97 -11.78 -2.03 -19.24
CA PHE A 97 -11.09 -2.20 -17.96
C PHE A 97 -9.64 -2.65 -18.11
N ALA A 98 -9.34 -3.46 -19.12
CA ALA A 98 -8.00 -4.00 -19.33
C ALA A 98 -7.05 -2.88 -19.75
N SER A 99 -7.44 -2.09 -20.75
CA SER A 99 -6.64 -0.92 -21.19
C SER A 99 -6.48 0.11 -20.07
N TRP A 100 -7.52 0.33 -19.25
CA TRP A 100 -7.39 1.21 -18.08
C TRP A 100 -6.38 0.69 -17.04
N ILE A 101 -6.38 -0.62 -16.75
CA ILE A 101 -5.41 -1.23 -15.83
C ILE A 101 -3.99 -1.10 -16.40
N ASP A 102 -3.78 -1.42 -17.67
CA ASP A 102 -2.48 -1.31 -18.33
C ASP A 102 -1.96 0.15 -18.29
N ALA A 103 -2.84 1.12 -18.53
CA ALA A 103 -2.51 2.54 -18.41
C ALA A 103 -2.08 2.89 -16.98
N GLN A 104 -2.83 2.46 -15.96
CA GLN A 104 -2.49 2.71 -14.56
C GLN A 104 -1.18 2.04 -14.11
N ILE A 105 -0.89 0.83 -14.58
CA ILE A 105 0.39 0.16 -14.32
C ILE A 105 1.57 0.95 -14.89
N SER A 106 1.35 1.65 -16.02
CA SER A 106 2.38 2.47 -16.68
C SER A 106 2.61 3.83 -16.02
N VAL A 107 1.70 4.31 -15.16
CA VAL A 107 1.86 5.59 -14.46
C VAL A 107 3.07 5.49 -13.51
N PRO A 108 4.00 6.48 -13.57
CA PRO A 108 5.11 6.56 -12.63
C PRO A 108 4.60 6.62 -11.18
N GLN A 109 5.31 5.95 -10.29
CA GLN A 109 4.98 5.96 -8.88
C GLN A 109 5.05 7.37 -8.28
N SER A 110 4.06 7.70 -7.44
CA SER A 110 4.15 8.84 -6.53
C SER A 110 5.23 8.61 -5.46
N GLU A 111 6.20 9.53 -5.36
CA GLU A 111 7.33 9.44 -4.42
C GLU A 111 6.98 10.10 -3.08
N ALA A 112 6.34 9.33 -2.19
CA ALA A 112 5.73 9.84 -0.97
C ALA A 112 6.80 10.32 0.04
N LEU A 113 7.92 9.61 0.18
CA LEU A 113 9.05 10.05 1.02
C LEU A 113 9.65 11.37 0.54
N ARG A 114 9.82 11.55 -0.78
CA ARG A 114 10.38 12.80 -1.32
C ARG A 114 9.45 13.97 -1.06
N ARG A 115 8.13 13.77 -1.17
CA ARG A 115 7.12 14.79 -0.86
C ARG A 115 7.10 15.13 0.64
N LEU A 116 7.26 14.14 1.52
CA LEU A 116 7.42 14.38 2.96
C LEU A 116 8.65 15.23 3.26
N ASP A 117 9.81 14.87 2.71
CA ASP A 117 11.05 15.65 2.89
C ASP A 117 10.90 17.09 2.38
N ALA A 118 10.11 17.34 1.34
CA ALA A 118 9.80 18.69 0.85
C ALA A 118 8.91 19.46 1.85
N HIS A 119 7.81 18.86 2.31
CA HIS A 119 6.91 19.47 3.29
C HIS A 119 7.59 19.81 4.62
N MET A 120 8.51 18.95 5.07
CA MET A 120 9.32 19.22 6.26
C MET A 120 10.17 20.48 6.06
N ARG A 121 10.90 20.59 4.93
CA ARG A 121 11.74 21.76 4.64
C ARG A 121 10.93 23.05 4.51
N ASP A 122 9.75 22.99 3.88
CA ASP A 122 8.85 24.14 3.74
C ASP A 122 8.25 24.59 5.10
N SER A 123 8.26 23.69 6.09
CA SER A 123 7.84 23.95 7.46
C SER A 123 9.01 24.26 8.42
N ASP A 124 10.20 24.56 7.90
CA ASP A 124 11.42 24.78 8.67
C ASP A 124 11.85 23.59 9.56
N LEU A 125 11.48 22.36 9.18
CA LEU A 125 11.87 21.11 9.85
C LEU A 125 12.99 20.41 9.09
N ASP A 126 14.03 19.95 9.80
CA ASP A 126 15.06 19.09 9.22
C ASP A 126 14.54 17.64 9.11
N PRO A 127 14.40 17.09 7.89
CA PRO A 127 13.97 15.70 7.71
C PRO A 127 14.95 14.68 8.29
N LEU A 128 16.24 15.00 8.39
CA LEU A 128 17.26 14.05 8.85
C LEU A 128 17.50 14.08 10.35
N ASP A 129 17.05 15.12 11.05
CA ASP A 129 17.20 15.22 12.50
C ASP A 129 16.12 14.40 13.22
N LYS A 130 16.52 13.29 13.87
CA LYS A 130 15.62 12.50 14.73
C LYS A 130 15.83 12.78 16.23
N SER A 131 16.69 13.73 16.56
CA SER A 131 17.09 14.04 17.94
C SER A 131 16.23 15.11 18.60
N ASP A 132 15.63 15.99 17.80
CA ASP A 132 14.66 16.97 18.27
C ASP A 132 13.25 16.35 18.43
N LEU A 133 12.95 15.92 19.65
CA LEU A 133 11.66 15.30 19.99
C LEU A 133 10.51 16.31 20.13
N ASP A 134 10.80 17.62 20.23
CA ASP A 134 9.76 18.65 20.41
C ASP A 134 8.95 18.87 19.11
N VAL A 135 9.55 18.55 17.96
CA VAL A 135 8.96 18.71 16.62
C VAL A 135 8.47 17.39 16.01
N GLU A 136 8.66 16.25 16.67
CA GLU A 136 8.36 14.95 16.06
C GLU A 136 6.87 14.77 15.75
N TRP A 137 6.00 15.28 16.63
CA TRP A 137 4.56 15.24 16.37
C TRP A 137 4.18 16.00 15.09
N GLN A 138 4.91 17.08 14.76
CA GLN A 138 4.70 17.86 13.53
C GLN A 138 5.12 17.04 12.32
N LYS A 139 6.30 16.40 12.39
CA LYS A 139 6.82 15.50 11.36
C LYS A 139 5.86 14.35 11.07
N ARG A 140 5.28 13.75 12.12
CA ARG A 140 4.28 12.68 12.01
C ARG A 140 2.97 13.16 11.40
N MET A 141 2.50 14.37 11.72
CA MET A 141 1.28 14.90 11.08
C MET A 141 1.44 15.04 9.57
N LEU A 142 2.62 15.47 9.10
CA LEU A 142 2.92 15.60 7.67
C LEU A 142 2.87 14.26 6.92
N VAL A 143 3.11 13.12 7.57
CA VAL A 143 2.93 11.78 6.97
C VAL A 143 1.50 11.60 6.49
N SER A 144 0.52 11.97 7.33
CA SER A 144 -0.90 11.84 6.98
C SER A 144 -1.27 12.80 5.86
N ASP A 145 -0.79 14.04 5.90
CA ASP A 145 -1.08 15.05 4.87
C ASP A 145 -0.57 14.59 3.50
N VAL A 146 0.68 14.12 3.42
CA VAL A 146 1.29 13.65 2.17
C VAL A 146 0.60 12.38 1.63
N LEU A 147 0.21 11.45 2.49
CA LEU A 147 -0.54 10.27 2.06
C LEU A 147 -1.92 10.65 1.54
N TRP A 148 -2.64 11.58 2.20
CA TRP A 148 -3.92 12.08 1.71
C TRP A 148 -3.80 12.78 0.37
N GLU A 149 -2.82 13.64 0.18
CA GLU A 149 -2.55 14.28 -1.11
C GLU A 149 -2.25 13.24 -2.19
N THR A 150 -1.47 12.21 -1.85
CA THR A 150 -1.15 11.11 -2.78
C THR A 150 -2.41 10.32 -3.16
N PHE A 151 -3.28 10.02 -2.20
CA PHE A 151 -4.50 9.26 -2.45
C PHE A 151 -5.56 10.06 -3.21
N VAL A 152 -5.68 11.36 -2.95
CA VAL A 152 -6.71 12.21 -3.58
C VAL A 152 -6.26 12.77 -4.93
N HIS A 153 -4.96 13.07 -5.09
CA HIS A 153 -4.45 13.78 -6.26
C HIS A 153 -3.37 13.02 -7.04
N GLY A 154 -2.91 11.87 -6.55
CA GLY A 154 -1.95 11.03 -7.28
C GLY A 154 -2.55 10.42 -8.54
N GLU A 155 -1.76 10.36 -9.60
CA GLU A 155 -2.19 9.78 -10.89
C GLU A 155 -2.08 8.24 -10.89
N ASP A 156 -1.23 7.67 -10.03
CA ASP A 156 -0.97 6.23 -9.89
C ASP A 156 -1.96 5.53 -8.94
N GLN A 157 -3.25 5.87 -9.07
CA GLN A 157 -4.32 5.44 -8.17
C GLN A 157 -4.33 3.94 -7.90
N LEU A 158 -4.23 3.10 -8.93
CA LEU A 158 -4.23 1.65 -8.75
C LEU A 158 -3.04 1.17 -7.93
N ARG A 159 -1.85 1.74 -8.18
CA ARG A 159 -0.61 1.40 -7.46
C ARG A 159 -0.75 1.72 -5.99
N GLN A 160 -1.24 2.91 -5.67
CA GLN A 160 -1.47 3.35 -4.29
C GLN A 160 -2.56 2.51 -3.62
N ARG A 161 -3.59 2.08 -4.36
CA ARG A 161 -4.64 1.22 -3.82
C ARG A 161 -4.12 -0.17 -3.45
N VAL A 162 -3.27 -0.74 -4.30
CA VAL A 162 -2.59 -2.01 -4.01
C VAL A 162 -1.59 -1.86 -2.87
N ALA A 163 -0.78 -0.79 -2.83
CA ALA A 163 0.13 -0.51 -1.72
C ALA A 163 -0.61 -0.42 -0.38
N PHE A 164 -1.77 0.24 -0.36
CA PHE A 164 -2.62 0.31 0.83
C PHE A 164 -3.24 -1.04 1.21
N ALA A 165 -3.54 -1.91 0.25
CA ALA A 165 -3.94 -3.29 0.56
C ALA A 165 -2.77 -4.08 1.15
N LEU A 166 -1.56 -3.94 0.60
CA LEU A 166 -0.35 -4.58 1.10
C LEU A 166 0.03 -4.12 2.51
N SER A 167 -0.16 -2.84 2.86
CA SER A 167 0.14 -2.33 4.20
C SER A 167 -0.78 -2.92 5.29
N GLN A 168 -1.96 -3.42 4.90
CA GLN A 168 -2.88 -4.16 5.78
C GLN A 168 -2.55 -5.66 5.87
N ILE A 169 -1.58 -6.14 5.11
CA ILE A 169 -1.03 -7.50 5.20
C ILE A 169 0.30 -7.41 5.96
N PHE A 170 1.22 -6.59 5.46
CA PHE A 170 2.54 -6.34 6.03
C PHE A 170 2.50 -5.14 6.98
N VAL A 171 1.81 -5.31 8.11
CA VAL A 171 1.57 -4.23 9.07
C VAL A 171 2.85 -3.82 9.79
N ILE A 172 3.08 -2.51 9.88
CA ILE A 172 3.98 -1.86 10.84
C ILE A 172 3.16 -0.93 11.75
N SER A 173 3.72 -0.48 12.87
CA SER A 173 3.05 0.43 13.80
C SER A 173 3.82 1.72 13.99
N ASP A 174 3.18 2.86 13.78
CA ASP A 174 3.71 4.18 14.12
C ASP A 174 3.47 4.54 15.61
N LEU A 175 2.95 3.60 16.40
CA LEU A 175 2.74 3.71 17.84
C LEU A 175 3.72 2.88 18.67
N SER A 176 4.55 2.02 18.05
CA SER A 176 5.56 1.28 18.82
C SER A 176 6.70 2.21 19.22
N ASP A 177 7.20 2.09 20.45
CA ASP A 177 8.28 2.94 20.98
C ASP A 177 9.52 2.96 20.07
N SER A 178 9.79 1.86 19.35
CA SER A 178 10.90 1.73 18.39
C SER A 178 10.70 2.52 17.08
N LEU A 179 9.46 2.76 16.65
CA LEU A 179 9.11 3.35 15.35
C LEU A 179 8.41 4.72 15.47
N PHE A 180 8.02 5.13 16.68
CA PHE A 180 7.19 6.29 16.98
C PHE A 180 7.73 7.63 16.44
N ASN A 181 9.05 7.74 16.21
CA ASN A 181 9.70 8.98 15.75
C ASN A 181 10.35 8.85 14.35
N ASP A 182 9.79 8.02 13.45
CA ASP A 182 10.40 7.78 12.14
C ASP A 182 9.45 7.97 10.96
N ALA A 183 8.97 9.21 10.81
CA ALA A 183 8.13 9.63 9.69
C ALA A 183 8.73 9.24 8.32
N ARG A 184 10.05 9.38 8.16
CA ARG A 184 10.75 8.99 6.92
C ARG A 184 10.75 7.48 6.71
N GLY A 185 10.99 6.69 7.74
CA GLY A 185 10.92 5.23 7.67
C GLY A 185 9.52 4.74 7.27
N ILE A 186 8.46 5.34 7.83
CA ILE A 186 7.07 5.02 7.47
C ILE A 186 6.82 5.31 5.98
N MET A 187 7.23 6.48 5.49
CA MET A 187 7.02 6.85 4.09
C MET A 187 7.88 6.04 3.13
N ASN A 188 9.10 5.68 3.52
CA ASN A 188 9.93 4.74 2.76
C ASN A 188 9.27 3.35 2.67
N TYR A 189 8.68 2.88 3.77
CA TYR A 189 7.97 1.61 3.79
C TYR A 189 6.77 1.63 2.83
N HIS A 190 5.99 2.71 2.83
CA HIS A 190 4.89 2.91 1.88
C HIS A 190 5.37 2.94 0.42
N ASP A 191 6.44 3.70 0.13
CA ASP A 191 7.03 3.76 -1.21
C ASP A 191 7.53 2.39 -1.68
N MET A 192 8.12 1.58 -0.80
CA MET A 192 8.53 0.20 -1.11
C MET A 192 7.33 -0.69 -1.45
N LEU A 193 6.23 -0.59 -0.68
CA LEU A 193 5.01 -1.34 -1.02
C LEU A 193 4.42 -0.91 -2.37
N ALA A 194 4.47 0.38 -2.70
CA ALA A 194 4.02 0.91 -3.99
C ALA A 194 4.93 0.46 -5.16
N GLU A 195 6.24 0.38 -4.93
CA GLU A 195 7.21 -0.12 -5.92
C GLU A 195 6.90 -1.57 -6.29
N HIS A 196 6.58 -2.39 -5.29
CA HIS A 196 6.28 -3.81 -5.44
C HIS A 196 4.80 -4.13 -5.76
N ALA A 197 3.93 -3.12 -5.89
CA ALA A 197 2.48 -3.31 -6.05
C ALA A 197 2.08 -4.24 -7.21
N PHE A 198 2.84 -4.24 -8.31
CA PHE A 198 2.58 -5.05 -9.50
C PHE A 198 3.69 -6.09 -9.76
N GLY A 199 4.58 -6.29 -8.79
CA GLY A 199 5.77 -7.12 -8.92
C GLY A 199 5.57 -8.58 -8.51
N ASN A 200 6.69 -9.28 -8.36
CA ASN A 200 6.70 -10.64 -7.84
C ASN A 200 6.58 -10.66 -6.31
N TYR A 201 5.72 -11.52 -5.77
CA TYR A 201 5.49 -11.58 -4.32
C TYR A 201 6.72 -12.02 -3.53
N ARG A 202 7.60 -12.85 -4.10
CA ARG A 202 8.89 -13.21 -3.46
C ARG A 202 9.75 -11.96 -3.30
N ASP A 203 9.89 -11.15 -4.34
CA ASP A 203 10.71 -9.93 -4.27
C ASP A 203 10.17 -8.97 -3.20
N LEU A 204 8.83 -8.84 -3.11
CA LEU A 204 8.16 -8.11 -2.03
C LEU A 204 8.47 -8.68 -0.65
N LEU A 205 8.42 -10.02 -0.47
CA LEU A 205 8.77 -10.65 0.81
C LEU A 205 10.19 -10.27 1.23
N LYS A 206 11.17 -10.31 0.31
CA LYS A 206 12.56 -9.94 0.61
C LYS A 206 12.67 -8.46 0.96
N ALA A 207 12.01 -7.58 0.22
CA ALA A 207 12.00 -6.15 0.50
C ALA A 207 11.40 -5.84 1.87
N VAL A 208 10.30 -6.50 2.24
CA VAL A 208 9.68 -6.40 3.57
C VAL A 208 10.61 -6.97 4.66
N THR A 209 11.20 -8.15 4.47
CA THR A 209 12.12 -8.76 5.46
C THR A 209 13.29 -7.86 5.78
N LEU A 210 13.87 -7.23 4.75
CA LEU A 210 15.05 -6.38 4.92
C LEU A 210 14.72 -4.93 5.23
N ASN A 211 13.44 -4.53 5.23
CA ASN A 211 13.10 -3.16 5.59
C ASN A 211 13.30 -2.92 7.09
N PRO A 212 14.05 -1.87 7.49
CA PRO A 212 14.36 -1.62 8.90
C PRO A 212 13.12 -1.33 9.76
N MET A 213 12.03 -0.80 9.20
CA MET A 213 10.78 -0.58 9.94
C MET A 213 10.13 -1.90 10.32
N MET A 214 10.06 -2.85 9.39
CA MET A 214 9.58 -4.21 9.66
C MET A 214 10.52 -4.94 10.62
N GLY A 215 11.84 -4.79 10.42
CA GLY A 215 12.85 -5.42 11.26
C GLY A 215 12.80 -4.95 12.72
N GLU A 216 12.53 -3.68 12.99
CA GLU A 216 12.27 -3.19 14.35
C GLU A 216 10.90 -3.64 14.88
N TYR A 217 9.86 -3.67 14.03
CA TYR A 217 8.51 -4.05 14.46
C TYR A 217 8.41 -5.51 14.90
N LEU A 218 9.11 -6.40 14.19
CA LEU A 218 9.09 -7.84 14.41
C LEU A 218 10.43 -8.42 14.90
N SER A 219 11.27 -7.57 15.51
CA SER A 219 12.50 -7.98 16.21
C SER A 219 13.52 -8.73 15.34
N THR A 220 13.59 -8.45 14.03
CA THR A 220 14.65 -8.97 13.16
C THR A 220 15.93 -8.12 13.27
N VAL A 221 15.79 -6.81 13.49
CA VAL A 221 16.94 -5.95 13.83
C VAL A 221 17.53 -6.44 15.14
N ARG A 222 18.86 -6.67 15.15
CA ARG A 222 19.62 -7.17 16.31
C ARG A 222 19.19 -8.56 16.78
N ASN A 223 18.50 -9.34 15.94
CA ASN A 223 18.24 -10.75 16.24
C ASN A 223 19.54 -11.54 16.17
N GLU A 224 20.03 -12.05 17.30
CA GLU A 224 21.31 -12.76 17.37
C GLU A 224 21.09 -14.28 17.36
N LYS A 225 22.05 -15.00 16.76
CA LYS A 225 22.17 -16.45 16.92
C LYS A 225 22.16 -16.89 18.38
N ALA A 226 21.85 -18.16 18.59
CA ALA A 226 21.83 -18.75 19.92
C ALA A 226 23.21 -18.63 20.61
N ASP A 227 23.18 -18.28 21.88
CA ASP A 227 24.35 -18.30 22.76
C ASP A 227 23.93 -18.83 24.13
N SER A 228 24.34 -20.05 24.45
CA SER A 228 23.95 -20.71 25.70
C SER A 228 24.56 -20.08 26.94
N GLU A 229 25.76 -19.49 26.84
CA GLU A 229 26.43 -18.87 27.99
C GLU A 229 25.76 -17.56 28.36
N ARG A 230 25.31 -16.80 27.35
CA ARG A 230 24.54 -15.55 27.53
C ARG A 230 23.03 -15.77 27.65
N ASN A 231 22.55 -17.01 27.54
CA ASN A 231 21.13 -17.35 27.51
C ASN A 231 20.35 -16.59 26.41
N ILE A 232 20.96 -16.47 25.23
CA ILE A 232 20.35 -15.87 24.04
C ILE A 232 19.74 -16.96 23.18
N ARG A 233 18.56 -16.67 22.65
CA ARG A 233 17.86 -17.48 21.67
C ARG A 233 17.44 -16.56 20.52
N PRO A 234 17.49 -17.04 19.27
CA PRO A 234 16.93 -16.31 18.15
C PRO A 234 15.47 -15.92 18.43
N ASP A 235 15.12 -14.68 18.12
CA ASP A 235 13.75 -14.19 18.20
C ASP A 235 12.91 -14.88 17.12
N GLU A 236 11.75 -15.41 17.51
CA GLU A 236 10.86 -16.18 16.65
C GLU A 236 9.75 -15.31 16.03
N ASN A 237 9.62 -14.03 16.39
CA ASN A 237 8.47 -13.19 16.05
C ASN A 237 8.33 -13.03 14.53
N TYR A 238 9.36 -12.53 13.84
CA TYR A 238 9.32 -12.42 12.37
C TYR A 238 9.10 -13.77 11.67
N ALA A 239 9.74 -14.84 12.15
CA ALA A 239 9.54 -16.18 11.59
C ALA A 239 8.09 -16.64 11.68
N ARG A 240 7.43 -16.38 12.82
CA ARG A 240 6.01 -16.68 13.00
C ARG A 240 5.15 -15.84 12.09
N GLU A 241 5.34 -14.53 12.05
CA GLU A 241 4.46 -13.65 11.26
C GLU A 241 4.66 -13.84 9.75
N LEU A 242 5.89 -14.10 9.29
CA LEU A 242 6.16 -14.47 7.91
C LEU A 242 5.30 -15.67 7.48
N MET A 243 5.33 -16.75 8.26
CA MET A 243 4.57 -17.96 7.93
C MET A 243 3.06 -17.78 8.20
N GLN A 244 2.69 -17.21 9.34
CA GLN A 244 1.31 -17.14 9.82
C GLN A 244 0.46 -16.08 9.11
N LEU A 245 0.99 -14.87 8.92
CA LEU A 245 0.22 -13.72 8.45
C LEU A 245 0.57 -13.33 7.03
N PHE A 246 1.82 -13.52 6.62
CA PHE A 246 2.31 -13.01 5.35
C PHE A 246 2.38 -14.06 4.24
N THR A 247 2.24 -15.36 4.52
CA THR A 247 2.44 -16.36 3.47
C THR A 247 1.49 -17.54 3.53
N ILE A 248 1.55 -18.40 4.54
CA ILE A 248 0.95 -19.75 4.48
C ILE A 248 -0.15 -19.99 5.50
N GLY A 249 -0.29 -19.16 6.52
CA GLY A 249 -1.29 -19.37 7.57
C GLY A 249 -0.96 -20.55 8.48
N LEU A 250 -1.88 -20.86 9.40
CA LEU A 250 -1.69 -21.91 10.42
C LEU A 250 -2.11 -23.31 9.97
N VAL A 251 -2.85 -23.42 8.86
CA VAL A 251 -3.45 -24.67 8.41
C VAL A 251 -3.37 -24.80 6.90
N GLU A 252 -3.19 -26.04 6.42
CA GLU A 252 -3.14 -26.37 5.00
C GLU A 252 -4.45 -25.96 4.29
N LEU A 253 -4.31 -25.45 3.08
CA LEU A 253 -5.39 -24.97 2.23
C LEU A 253 -5.42 -25.73 0.90
N ASN A 254 -6.62 -25.99 0.41
CA ASN A 254 -6.83 -26.31 -1.00
C ASN A 254 -6.65 -25.04 -1.85
N ASP A 255 -6.49 -25.20 -3.17
CA ASP A 255 -6.34 -24.08 -4.12
C ASP A 255 -7.51 -23.06 -4.08
N ASP A 256 -8.67 -23.44 -3.55
CA ASP A 256 -9.82 -22.54 -3.37
C ASP A 256 -9.89 -21.86 -2.00
N GLY A 257 -8.83 -21.97 -1.20
CA GLY A 257 -8.72 -21.38 0.13
C GLY A 257 -9.56 -22.07 1.20
N THR A 258 -10.16 -23.23 0.92
CA THR A 258 -10.81 -24.07 1.93
C THR A 258 -9.77 -24.89 2.70
N VAL A 259 -10.05 -25.16 3.98
CA VAL A 259 -9.12 -25.86 4.88
C VAL A 259 -9.03 -27.35 4.52
N VAL A 260 -7.81 -27.87 4.38
CA VAL A 260 -7.53 -29.30 4.27
C VAL A 260 -7.71 -29.95 5.64
N ARG A 261 -8.38 -31.11 5.66
CA ARG A 261 -8.72 -31.83 6.89
C ARG A 261 -8.22 -33.27 6.83
N ASP A 262 -7.83 -33.80 7.98
CA ASP A 262 -7.49 -35.21 8.16
C ASP A 262 -8.75 -36.13 8.10
N ASP A 263 -8.54 -37.45 8.19
CA ASP A 263 -9.62 -38.45 8.20
C ASP A 263 -10.61 -38.28 9.37
N ALA A 264 -10.20 -37.60 10.45
CA ALA A 264 -11.02 -37.29 11.61
C ALA A 264 -11.73 -35.91 11.49
N GLY A 265 -11.50 -35.17 10.40
CA GLY A 265 -12.09 -33.86 10.14
C GLY A 265 -11.35 -32.68 10.79
N ASN A 266 -10.16 -32.87 11.37
CA ASN A 266 -9.38 -31.79 11.98
C ASN A 266 -8.56 -31.03 10.91
N PRO A 267 -8.39 -29.70 11.03
CA PRO A 267 -7.44 -28.96 10.19
C PRO A 267 -6.02 -29.50 10.34
N ILE A 268 -5.31 -29.60 9.22
CA ILE A 268 -3.89 -30.01 9.20
C ILE A 268 -3.03 -28.75 9.40
N PRO A 269 -2.11 -28.69 10.37
CA PRO A 269 -1.23 -27.55 10.56
C PRO A 269 -0.17 -27.47 9.46
N THR A 270 0.21 -26.25 9.08
CA THR A 270 1.25 -25.98 8.06
C THR A 270 2.68 -26.21 8.56
N TYR A 271 2.91 -25.98 9.85
CA TYR A 271 4.23 -26.09 10.46
C TYR A 271 4.14 -26.32 11.96
N ASP A 272 5.27 -26.63 12.57
CA ASP A 272 5.40 -26.82 14.00
C ASP A 272 6.47 -25.91 14.62
N GLN A 273 6.74 -26.10 15.91
CA GLN A 273 7.74 -25.33 16.64
C GLN A 273 9.18 -25.54 16.13
N ALA A 274 9.50 -26.71 15.56
CA ALA A 274 10.82 -26.96 15.00
C ALA A 274 11.03 -26.13 13.73
N THR A 275 10.02 -26.05 12.85
CA THR A 275 10.04 -25.17 11.68
C THR A 275 10.20 -23.70 12.09
N ILE A 276 9.46 -23.23 13.09
CA ILE A 276 9.60 -21.85 13.60
C ILE A 276 11.03 -21.54 14.02
N LYS A 277 11.69 -22.47 14.74
CA LYS A 277 13.09 -22.30 15.14
C LYS A 277 14.05 -22.30 13.96
N GLY A 278 13.80 -23.14 12.96
CA GLY A 278 14.57 -23.17 11.71
C GLY A 278 14.54 -21.83 10.99
N PHE A 279 13.34 -21.25 10.81
CA PHE A 279 13.18 -19.91 10.24
C PHE A 279 13.75 -18.81 11.14
N ALA A 280 13.54 -18.87 12.46
CA ALA A 280 14.08 -17.87 13.39
C ALA A 280 15.62 -17.80 13.29
N SER A 281 16.28 -18.95 13.13
CA SER A 281 17.72 -19.05 12.91
C SER A 281 18.17 -18.38 11.60
N VAL A 282 17.41 -18.52 10.50
CA VAL A 282 17.65 -17.80 9.23
C VAL A 282 17.67 -16.28 9.43
N PHE A 283 16.76 -15.76 10.25
CA PHE A 283 16.58 -14.31 10.44
C PHE A 283 17.51 -13.70 11.48
N THR A 284 18.59 -14.40 11.86
CA THR A 284 19.62 -13.85 12.77
C THR A 284 20.69 -13.06 12.00
N GLY A 285 21.33 -12.10 12.68
CA GLY A 285 22.47 -11.36 12.15
C GLY A 285 22.13 -10.13 11.33
N TRP A 286 20.91 -9.58 11.40
CA TRP A 286 20.51 -8.40 10.62
C TRP A 286 20.48 -7.11 11.47
N MET A 287 20.94 -6.00 10.89
CA MET A 287 20.94 -4.69 11.56
C MET A 287 20.81 -3.55 10.53
N TYR A 288 20.50 -2.34 10.99
CA TYR A 288 20.50 -1.12 10.18
C TYR A 288 21.73 -1.01 9.28
N ALA A 289 21.50 -0.57 8.03
CA ALA A 289 22.52 -0.43 6.99
C ALA A 289 23.76 0.35 7.45
N ASN A 290 23.57 1.41 8.23
CA ASN A 290 24.61 2.31 8.68
C ASN A 290 25.21 1.96 10.05
N ALA A 291 24.83 0.83 10.66
CA ALA A 291 25.40 0.41 11.92
C ALA A 291 26.89 0.08 11.78
N PRO A 292 27.79 0.67 12.59
CA PRO A 292 29.22 0.40 12.51
C PRO A 292 29.63 -0.93 13.17
N TYR A 293 28.83 -1.44 14.10
CA TYR A 293 29.04 -2.70 14.84
C TYR A 293 27.70 -3.20 15.41
N TRP A 294 27.63 -4.45 15.86
CA TRP A 294 26.39 -5.12 16.28
C TRP A 294 25.65 -4.45 17.45
N TYR A 295 26.35 -4.20 18.56
CA TYR A 295 25.78 -3.58 19.76
C TYR A 295 25.63 -2.05 19.64
N TRP A 296 25.46 -1.54 18.42
CA TRP A 296 25.32 -0.11 18.18
C TRP A 296 23.96 0.40 18.65
N ASN A 297 23.98 1.43 19.50
CA ASN A 297 22.80 2.07 20.06
C ASN A 297 22.63 3.51 19.53
N GLY A 298 22.60 3.66 18.20
CA GLY A 298 22.45 4.96 17.54
C GLY A 298 21.08 5.17 16.93
N TRP A 299 20.00 4.96 17.68
CA TRP A 299 18.63 5.04 17.16
C TRP A 299 18.33 6.39 16.46
N GLY A 300 18.76 7.52 17.03
CA GLY A 300 18.55 8.86 16.43
C GLY A 300 19.31 9.11 15.12
N VAL A 301 20.18 8.20 14.70
CA VAL A 301 20.88 8.25 13.41
C VAL A 301 20.74 6.95 12.63
N ALA A 302 19.92 6.00 13.08
CA ALA A 302 19.71 4.74 12.41
C ALA A 302 19.11 4.95 11.01
N SER A 303 19.64 4.27 10.01
CA SER A 303 19.08 4.30 8.66
C SER A 303 17.79 3.52 8.62
N THR A 304 16.69 4.22 8.36
CA THR A 304 15.34 3.65 8.24
C THR A 304 14.80 3.66 6.81
N THR A 305 15.63 4.07 5.85
CA THR A 305 15.27 4.16 4.43
C THR A 305 16.13 3.26 3.54
N GLU A 306 17.07 2.52 4.14
CA GLU A 306 17.96 1.60 3.45
C GLU A 306 17.73 0.18 3.97
N PRO A 307 17.79 -0.86 3.12
CA PRO A 307 17.70 -2.24 3.57
C PRO A 307 18.73 -2.56 4.66
N MET A 308 18.31 -3.37 5.64
CA MET A 308 19.21 -3.92 6.65
C MET A 308 20.38 -4.68 6.00
N LYS A 309 21.50 -4.74 6.71
CA LYS A 309 22.69 -5.50 6.32
C LYS A 309 22.97 -6.62 7.31
N ALA A 310 23.67 -7.65 6.81
CA ALA A 310 24.13 -8.74 7.64
C ALA A 310 25.37 -8.38 8.48
N PHE A 311 25.46 -9.00 9.64
CA PHE A 311 26.60 -9.07 10.53
C PHE A 311 26.94 -10.56 10.70
N PRO A 312 27.84 -11.10 9.87
CA PRO A 312 28.08 -12.54 9.78
C PRO A 312 28.45 -13.21 11.11
N GLU A 313 29.13 -12.49 12.00
CA GLU A 313 29.53 -13.02 13.31
C GLU A 313 28.33 -13.33 14.23
N TYR A 314 27.17 -12.75 13.93
CA TYR A 314 25.93 -12.82 14.71
C TYR A 314 24.82 -13.62 14.03
N HIS A 315 25.08 -14.10 12.80
CA HIS A 315 24.22 -15.02 12.08
C HIS A 315 24.50 -16.47 12.48
N ASP A 316 23.45 -17.25 12.67
CA ASP A 316 23.53 -18.68 12.93
C ASP A 316 23.85 -19.42 11.63
N SER A 317 25.08 -19.89 11.47
CA SER A 317 25.54 -20.59 10.27
C SER A 317 25.39 -22.12 10.37
N GLU A 318 24.74 -22.64 11.40
CA GLU A 318 24.45 -24.08 11.50
C GLU A 318 23.38 -24.50 10.48
N SER A 319 23.24 -25.82 10.28
CA SER A 319 22.22 -26.38 9.39
C SER A 319 20.81 -26.12 9.94
N LYS A 320 19.87 -25.81 9.05
CA LYS A 320 18.49 -25.40 9.41
C LYS A 320 17.50 -26.32 8.71
N THR A 321 16.44 -26.72 9.40
CA THR A 321 15.32 -27.46 8.81
C THR A 321 14.11 -26.54 8.67
N LEU A 322 13.61 -26.39 7.46
CA LEU A 322 12.53 -25.46 7.10
C LEU A 322 11.22 -26.22 6.78
N LEU A 323 10.31 -25.60 6.02
CA LEU A 323 9.05 -26.22 5.62
C LEU A 323 9.34 -27.46 4.77
N ASN A 324 8.41 -28.43 4.83
CA ASN A 324 8.50 -29.69 4.08
C ASN A 324 9.78 -30.51 4.35
N ASN A 325 10.39 -30.33 5.52
CA ASN A 325 11.65 -30.96 5.93
C ASN A 325 12.84 -30.61 5.02
N GLU A 326 12.79 -29.49 4.32
CA GLU A 326 13.94 -29.01 3.55
C GLU A 326 15.09 -28.64 4.51
N VAL A 327 16.31 -29.09 4.20
CA VAL A 327 17.49 -28.86 5.05
C VAL A 327 18.46 -27.95 4.33
N LEU A 328 18.69 -26.76 4.90
CA LEU A 328 19.76 -25.87 4.48
C LEU A 328 21.08 -26.36 5.09
N PRO A 329 22.16 -26.49 4.28
CA PRO A 329 23.47 -26.92 4.79
C PRO A 329 24.10 -25.86 5.70
N ALA A 330 24.96 -26.31 6.62
CA ALA A 330 25.75 -25.40 7.44
C ALA A 330 26.77 -24.61 6.60
N GLY A 331 27.19 -23.45 7.10
CA GLY A 331 28.21 -22.58 6.51
C GLY A 331 27.69 -21.58 5.47
N MET A 332 26.38 -21.45 5.29
CA MET A 332 25.77 -20.42 4.46
C MET A 332 25.92 -19.03 5.08
N THR A 333 25.94 -17.98 4.26
CA THR A 333 25.85 -16.59 4.74
C THR A 333 24.40 -16.23 5.08
N ALA A 334 24.20 -15.15 5.85
CA ALA A 334 22.87 -14.67 6.20
C ALA A 334 22.00 -14.38 4.96
N GLU A 335 22.59 -13.80 3.91
CA GLU A 335 21.91 -13.54 2.64
C GLU A 335 21.49 -14.82 1.92
N GLN A 336 22.37 -15.83 1.92
CA GLN A 336 22.08 -17.10 1.25
C GLN A 336 20.97 -17.87 1.98
N ASP A 337 21.01 -17.90 3.32
CA ASP A 337 19.96 -18.52 4.12
C ASP A 337 18.63 -17.77 3.98
N LEU A 338 18.67 -16.43 3.99
CA LEU A 338 17.48 -15.61 3.74
C LEU A 338 16.86 -15.93 2.38
N ASP A 339 17.66 -15.94 1.32
CA ASP A 339 17.15 -16.24 -0.02
C ASP A 339 16.55 -17.65 -0.07
N ALA A 340 17.27 -18.67 0.40
CA ALA A 340 16.78 -20.04 0.40
C ALA A 340 15.48 -20.20 1.22
N ALA A 341 15.36 -19.55 2.38
CA ALA A 341 14.15 -19.62 3.19
C ALA A 341 12.96 -18.91 2.55
N LEU A 342 13.19 -17.77 1.90
CA LEU A 342 12.14 -17.06 1.15
C LEU A 342 11.71 -17.85 -0.09
N ASP A 343 12.61 -18.56 -0.76
CA ASP A 343 12.27 -19.49 -1.85
C ASP A 343 11.45 -20.68 -1.34
N ASN A 344 11.86 -21.27 -0.20
CA ASN A 344 11.15 -22.39 0.44
C ASN A 344 9.70 -22.02 0.81
N VAL A 345 9.48 -20.85 1.43
CA VAL A 345 8.12 -20.41 1.78
C VAL A 345 7.32 -20.02 0.53
N PHE A 346 7.93 -19.33 -0.44
CA PHE A 346 7.23 -18.92 -1.68
C PHE A 346 6.78 -20.13 -2.52
N ALA A 347 7.53 -21.24 -2.48
CA ALA A 347 7.17 -22.49 -3.15
C ALA A 347 6.04 -23.28 -2.44
N HIS A 348 5.60 -22.86 -1.25
CA HIS A 348 4.57 -23.57 -0.50
C HIS A 348 3.17 -23.38 -1.13
N SER A 349 2.41 -24.47 -1.27
CA SER A 349 1.10 -24.48 -1.95
C SER A 349 0.08 -23.52 -1.34
N ASN A 350 0.16 -23.26 -0.03
CA ASN A 350 -0.72 -22.29 0.63
C ASN A 350 -0.53 -20.83 0.20
N VAL A 351 0.63 -20.41 -0.32
CA VAL A 351 0.90 -18.99 -0.56
C VAL A 351 -0.14 -18.38 -1.49
N ALA A 352 -0.40 -19.03 -2.62
CA ALA A 352 -1.34 -18.56 -3.62
C ALA A 352 -2.78 -18.40 -3.06
N PRO A 353 -3.46 -19.43 -2.52
CA PRO A 353 -4.81 -19.30 -1.96
C PRO A 353 -4.88 -18.38 -0.73
N PHE A 354 -3.85 -18.37 0.10
CA PHE A 354 -3.81 -17.53 1.29
C PHE A 354 -3.77 -16.04 0.93
N ILE A 355 -2.82 -15.64 0.08
CA ILE A 355 -2.64 -14.24 -0.30
C ILE A 355 -3.70 -13.77 -1.29
N SER A 356 -4.14 -14.61 -2.22
CA SER A 356 -5.27 -14.29 -3.11
C SER A 356 -6.52 -13.93 -2.33
N LYS A 357 -6.88 -14.73 -1.32
CA LYS A 357 -8.02 -14.45 -0.46
C LYS A 357 -7.88 -13.10 0.25
N GLN A 358 -6.70 -12.82 0.81
CA GLN A 358 -6.44 -11.56 1.52
C GLN A 358 -6.51 -10.33 0.60
N LEU A 359 -5.97 -10.41 -0.61
CA LEU A 359 -6.01 -9.34 -1.60
C LEU A 359 -7.43 -9.09 -2.10
N ILE A 360 -8.19 -10.15 -2.42
CA ILE A 360 -9.60 -10.01 -2.80
C ILE A 360 -10.40 -9.33 -1.68
N GLN A 361 -10.15 -9.68 -0.42
CA GLN A 361 -10.81 -9.06 0.74
C GLN A 361 -10.55 -7.57 0.88
N ARG A 362 -9.35 -7.11 0.50
CA ARG A 362 -8.93 -5.73 0.65
C ARG A 362 -9.25 -4.86 -0.57
N LEU A 363 -9.31 -5.47 -1.76
CA LEU A 363 -9.51 -4.76 -3.03
C LEU A 363 -10.94 -4.87 -3.57
N VAL A 364 -11.65 -5.97 -3.33
CA VAL A 364 -12.88 -6.27 -4.09
C VAL A 364 -14.07 -6.58 -3.18
N THR A 365 -13.98 -7.59 -2.31
CA THR A 365 -15.13 -8.06 -1.52
C THR A 365 -14.71 -8.77 -0.24
N SER A 366 -15.39 -8.46 0.87
CA SER A 366 -15.06 -9.02 2.19
C SER A 366 -15.27 -10.52 2.33
N ASN A 367 -16.11 -11.13 1.48
CA ASN A 367 -16.45 -12.56 1.54
C ASN A 367 -16.29 -13.26 0.18
N PRO A 368 -15.04 -13.49 -0.28
CA PRO A 368 -14.80 -14.16 -1.55
C PRO A 368 -15.28 -15.62 -1.51
N SER A 369 -15.98 -16.04 -2.57
CA SER A 369 -16.32 -17.46 -2.74
C SER A 369 -15.06 -18.30 -3.01
N PRO A 370 -15.04 -19.60 -2.64
CA PRO A 370 -13.91 -20.48 -2.94
C PRO A 370 -13.55 -20.52 -4.44
N ALA A 371 -14.57 -20.52 -5.31
CA ALA A 371 -14.37 -20.49 -6.76
C ALA A 371 -13.69 -19.20 -7.24
N TYR A 372 -13.82 -18.07 -6.52
CA TYR A 372 -13.12 -16.84 -6.85
C TYR A 372 -11.65 -16.91 -6.39
N VAL A 373 -11.39 -17.38 -5.16
CA VAL A 373 -10.02 -17.59 -4.68
C VAL A 373 -9.25 -18.48 -5.66
N ARG A 374 -9.82 -19.63 -6.05
CA ARG A 374 -9.22 -20.56 -7.02
C ARG A 374 -8.88 -19.95 -8.39
N ARG A 375 -9.60 -18.90 -8.83
CA ARG A 375 -9.32 -18.26 -10.12
C ARG A 375 -8.16 -17.27 -10.05
N VAL A 376 -7.85 -16.77 -8.86
CA VAL A 376 -6.80 -15.77 -8.64
C VAL A 376 -5.50 -16.42 -8.15
N SER A 377 -5.63 -17.52 -7.40
CA SER A 377 -4.51 -18.39 -6.96
C SER A 377 -3.95 -19.17 -8.12
#